data_AF-A0A5N5RM35-F1
#
_entry.id   AF-A0A5N5RM35-F1
#
_cell.length_a   1.000
_cell.length_b   1.000
_cell.length_c   1.000
_cell.angle_alpha   90.00
_cell.angle_beta   90.00
_cell.angle_gamma   90.00
#
_symmetry.space_group_name_H-M   'P 1'
#
loop_
_entity.id
_entity.type
_entity.pdbx_description
1 polymer ?
#
loop_
_entity_poly.entity_id
_entity_poly.type
_entity_poly.pdbx_seq_one_letter_code
_entity_poly.pdbx_strand_id
1 'polypeptide(L)'
;MAKPRVCARCGKPIGRNMSPRAKYCSDSCRVLACRERRAKGIKIEPVPKAKPAPALDRREFERMMDDGMEDVLRHTRDVLRKALDDPETRASDLPALSRQYIAVCRELESQSGGGLFDETESETTEVSDVGASVV
;
A
#
# COMPACT_ATOMS: atom_id res chain seq x y z
N MET A 1 -44.13 -19.62 -9.21
CA MET A 1 -44.06 -18.20 -8.79
C MET A 1 -43.27 -18.12 -7.49
N ALA A 2 -42.21 -17.31 -7.43
CA ALA A 2 -41.42 -17.17 -6.21
C ALA A 2 -42.23 -16.42 -5.13
N LYS A 3 -42.32 -16.95 -3.92
CA LYS A 3 -43.04 -16.32 -2.80
C LYS A 3 -42.36 -14.98 -2.47
N PRO A 4 -43.10 -13.86 -2.36
CA PRO A 4 -42.49 -12.56 -2.10
C PRO A 4 -41.84 -12.56 -0.70
N ARG A 5 -40.61 -12.03 -0.61
CA ARG A 5 -39.95 -11.80 0.66
C ARG A 5 -40.70 -10.72 1.43
N VAL A 6 -40.95 -10.92 2.72
CA VAL A 6 -41.72 -9.99 3.55
C VAL A 6 -40.84 -9.32 4.60
N CYS A 7 -41.17 -8.08 4.95
CA CYS A 7 -40.48 -7.32 5.98
C CYS A 7 -40.75 -7.93 7.37
N ALA A 8 -39.68 -8.19 8.12
CA ALA A 8 -39.78 -8.78 9.46
C ALA A 8 -40.48 -7.89 10.51
N ARG A 9 -40.69 -6.60 10.22
CA ARG A 9 -41.36 -5.64 11.13
C ARG A 9 -42.81 -5.38 10.72
N CYS A 10 -43.07 -5.05 9.45
CA CYS A 10 -44.38 -4.56 9.00
C CYS A 10 -45.13 -5.52 8.06
N GLY A 11 -44.55 -6.68 7.73
CA GLY A 11 -45.19 -7.68 6.86
C GLY A 11 -45.31 -7.31 5.38
N LYS A 12 -45.03 -6.05 4.99
CA LYS A 12 -45.06 -5.61 3.58
C LYS A 12 -44.04 -6.36 2.72
N PRO A 13 -44.32 -6.60 1.43
CA PRO A 13 -43.37 -7.24 0.53
C PRO A 13 -42.13 -6.35 0.36
N ILE A 14 -40.96 -6.98 0.40
CA ILE A 14 -39.68 -6.36 0.10
C ILE A 14 -39.56 -6.27 -1.42
N GLY A 15 -39.27 -5.07 -1.93
CA GLY A 15 -39.14 -4.83 -3.37
C GLY A 15 -38.07 -5.72 -4.02
N ARG A 16 -38.28 -6.07 -5.30
CA ARG A 16 -37.33 -6.88 -6.08
C ARG A 16 -35.96 -6.21 -6.23
N ASN A 17 -35.90 -4.88 -6.19
CA ASN A 17 -34.67 -4.09 -6.33
C ASN A 17 -33.81 -4.08 -5.06
N MET A 18 -34.28 -4.67 -3.96
CA MET A 18 -33.52 -4.76 -2.71
C MET A 18 -32.66 -6.02 -2.70
N SER A 19 -31.48 -5.91 -2.09
CA SER A 19 -30.55 -7.03 -1.89
C SER A 19 -31.29 -8.32 -1.46
N PRO A 20 -30.93 -9.49 -2.00
CA PRO A 20 -31.53 -10.78 -1.62
C PRO A 20 -31.41 -11.09 -0.11
N ARG A 21 -30.47 -10.42 0.59
CA ARG A 21 -30.26 -10.52 2.04
C ARG A 21 -31.03 -9.48 2.88
N ALA A 22 -31.79 -8.57 2.25
CA ALA A 22 -32.56 -7.55 2.97
C ALA A 22 -33.67 -8.18 3.82
N LYS A 23 -33.72 -7.80 5.11
CA LYS A 23 -34.71 -8.30 6.10
C LYS A 23 -35.87 -7.33 6.36
N TYR A 24 -35.71 -6.08 5.96
CA TYR A 24 -36.69 -5.00 6.16
C TYR A 24 -36.97 -4.29 4.83
N CYS A 25 -38.19 -3.80 4.66
CA CYS A 25 -38.59 -3.06 3.44
C CYS A 25 -37.97 -1.65 3.34
N SER A 26 -37.54 -1.07 4.46
CA SER A 26 -36.98 0.29 4.55
C SER A 26 -36.07 0.44 5.76
N ASP A 27 -35.25 1.49 5.77
CA ASP A 27 -34.40 1.81 6.92
C ASP A 27 -35.22 2.23 8.15
N SER A 28 -36.38 2.86 7.95
CA SER A 28 -37.31 3.16 9.05
C SER A 28 -37.77 1.89 9.79
N CYS A 29 -38.13 0.84 9.04
CA CYS A 29 -38.49 -0.45 9.64
C CYS A 29 -37.29 -1.12 10.33
N ARG A 30 -36.07 -0.96 9.78
CA ARG A 30 -34.84 -1.48 10.38
C ARG A 30 -34.55 -0.82 11.74
N VAL A 31 -34.68 0.51 11.83
CA VAL A 31 -34.43 1.28 13.06
C VAL A 31 -35.48 0.99 14.12
N LEU A 32 -36.77 0.98 13.76
CA LEU A 32 -37.85 0.67 14.71
C LEU A 32 -37.72 -0.75 15.27
N ALA A 33 -37.44 -1.74 14.40
CA ALA A 33 -37.16 -3.11 14.86
C ALA A 33 -35.89 -3.20 15.73
N CYS A 34 -34.90 -2.34 15.54
CA CYS A 34 -33.74 -2.26 16.42
C CYS A 34 -34.13 -1.70 17.80
N ARG A 35 -34.91 -0.62 17.85
CA ARG A 35 -35.40 -0.01 19.09
C ARG A 35 -36.29 -0.97 19.88
N GLU A 36 -37.22 -1.64 19.22
CA GLU A 36 -38.09 -2.65 19.84
C GLU A 36 -37.29 -3.83 20.42
N ARG A 37 -36.25 -4.30 19.72
CA ARG A 37 -35.36 -5.36 20.24
C ARG A 37 -34.58 -4.92 21.46
N ARG A 38 -34.06 -3.69 21.47
CA ARG A 38 -33.36 -3.11 22.62
C ARG A 38 -34.31 -2.93 23.82
N ALA A 39 -35.53 -2.45 23.59
CA ALA A 39 -36.55 -2.32 24.63
C ALA A 39 -36.96 -3.67 25.25
N LYS A 40 -37.00 -4.73 24.44
CA LYS A 40 -37.25 -6.11 24.89
C LYS A 40 -36.03 -6.80 25.51
N GLY A 41 -34.88 -6.12 25.60
CA GLY A 41 -33.65 -6.71 26.13
C GLY A 41 -33.04 -7.82 25.27
N ILE A 42 -33.48 -7.99 24.03
CA ILE A 42 -32.99 -9.06 23.14
C ILE A 42 -31.60 -8.67 22.63
N LYS A 43 -30.56 -9.26 23.22
CA LYS A 43 -29.18 -9.17 22.72
C LYS A 43 -29.06 -10.06 21.48
N ILE A 44 -28.68 -9.46 20.36
CA ILE A 44 -28.35 -10.19 19.13
C ILE A 44 -26.85 -10.46 19.21
N GLU A 45 -26.47 -11.73 19.09
CA GLU A 45 -25.06 -12.05 18.98
C GLU A 45 -24.47 -11.41 17.71
N PRO A 46 -23.32 -10.73 17.82
CA PRO A 46 -22.68 -10.15 16.66
C PRO A 46 -22.32 -11.25 15.68
N VAL A 47 -22.69 -11.08 14.41
CA VAL A 47 -22.25 -11.97 13.34
C VAL A 47 -20.72 -11.97 13.33
N PRO A 48 -20.05 -13.15 13.32
CA PRO A 48 -18.60 -13.21 13.36
C PRO A 48 -18.03 -12.40 12.20
N LYS A 49 -17.15 -11.44 12.51
CA LYS A 49 -16.40 -10.70 11.50
C LYS A 49 -15.59 -11.71 10.69
N ALA A 50 -15.48 -11.49 9.38
CA ALA A 50 -14.64 -12.30 8.52
C ALA A 50 -13.23 -12.36 9.12
N LYS A 51 -12.61 -13.56 9.11
CA LYS A 51 -11.26 -13.74 9.62
C LYS A 51 -10.33 -12.77 8.87
N PRO A 52 -9.39 -12.10 9.56
CA PRO A 52 -8.38 -11.30 8.89
C PRO A 52 -7.63 -12.17 7.88
N ALA A 53 -7.16 -11.55 6.81
CA ALA A 53 -6.32 -12.23 5.83
C ALA A 53 -5.17 -12.97 6.54
N PRO A 54 -4.77 -14.16 6.06
CA PRO A 54 -3.67 -14.90 6.66
C PRO A 54 -2.42 -13.99 6.70
N ALA A 55 -1.80 -13.92 7.87
CA ALA A 55 -0.51 -13.25 8.01
C ALA A 55 0.49 -13.98 7.11
N LEU A 56 1.26 -13.21 6.33
CA LEU A 56 2.34 -13.76 5.52
C LEU A 56 3.32 -14.52 6.42
N ASP A 57 3.75 -15.70 5.98
CA ASP A 57 4.72 -16.48 6.74
C ASP A 57 6.07 -15.77 6.73
N ARG A 58 6.91 -15.99 7.75
CA ARG A 58 8.21 -15.32 7.89
C ARG A 58 9.07 -15.49 6.63
N ARG A 59 8.99 -16.66 6.02
CA ARG A 59 9.69 -17.01 4.77
C ARG A 59 9.10 -16.31 3.53
N GLU A 60 7.84 -15.93 3.55
CA GLU A 60 7.22 -15.12 2.48
C GLU A 60 7.56 -13.64 2.65
N PHE A 61 7.65 -13.15 3.89
CA PHE A 61 8.15 -11.82 4.20
C PHE A 61 9.64 -11.67 3.85
N GLU A 62 10.48 -12.66 4.21
CA GLU A 62 11.91 -12.69 3.86
C GLU A 62 12.14 -12.80 2.34
N ARG A 63 11.25 -13.47 1.59
CA ARG A 63 11.32 -13.50 0.11
C ARG A 63 10.84 -12.21 -0.56
N MET A 64 9.93 -11.48 0.08
CA MET A 64 9.58 -10.13 -0.37
C MET A 64 10.73 -9.13 -0.13
N MET A 65 11.70 -9.54 0.72
CA MET A 65 12.98 -8.90 1.00
C MET A 65 14.14 -9.75 0.44
N ASP A 66 13.94 -10.52 -0.64
CA ASP A 66 15.05 -11.17 -1.37
C ASP A 66 16.15 -10.12 -1.55
N ASP A 67 17.41 -10.43 -1.15
CA ASP A 67 18.54 -9.49 -1.00
C ASP A 67 18.38 -8.30 -1.95
N GLY A 68 17.99 -7.15 -1.40
CA GLY A 68 17.75 -5.96 -2.22
C GLY A 68 18.95 -5.78 -3.13
N MET A 69 18.74 -5.42 -4.40
CA MET A 69 19.84 -5.22 -5.36
C MET A 69 20.98 -4.38 -4.73
N GLU A 70 20.63 -3.44 -3.85
CA GLU A 70 21.54 -2.68 -3.00
C GLU A 70 22.51 -3.54 -2.14
N ASP A 71 22.05 -4.59 -1.45
CA ASP A 71 22.89 -5.45 -0.62
C ASP A 71 23.82 -6.33 -1.47
N VAL A 72 23.34 -6.80 -2.62
CA VAL A 72 24.18 -7.51 -3.61
C VAL A 72 25.28 -6.58 -4.13
N LEU A 73 24.95 -5.32 -4.44
CA LEU A 73 25.90 -4.32 -4.89
C LEU A 73 26.90 -3.93 -3.80
N ARG A 74 26.46 -3.78 -2.53
CA ARG A 74 27.36 -3.53 -1.38
C ARG A 74 28.34 -4.67 -1.18
N HIS A 75 27.87 -5.92 -1.23
CA HIS A 75 28.72 -7.09 -1.14
C HIS A 75 29.75 -7.13 -2.27
N THR A 76 29.31 -6.90 -3.51
CA THR A 76 30.18 -6.91 -4.70
C THR A 76 31.25 -5.82 -4.62
N ARG A 77 30.87 -4.60 -4.19
CA ARG A 77 31.81 -3.49 -3.94
C ARG A 77 32.90 -3.90 -2.94
N ASP A 78 32.53 -4.53 -1.83
CA ASP A 78 33.48 -4.89 -0.78
C ASP A 78 34.44 -5.99 -1.22
N VAL A 79 33.99 -6.95 -2.03
CA VAL A 79 34.85 -7.97 -2.66
C VAL A 79 35.81 -7.35 -3.67
N LEU A 80 35.32 -6.47 -4.54
CA LEU A 80 36.15 -5.78 -5.54
C LEU A 80 37.21 -4.89 -4.88
N ARG A 81 36.86 -4.18 -3.79
CA ARG A 81 37.84 -3.40 -3.02
C ARG A 81 38.96 -4.27 -2.45
N LYS A 82 38.61 -5.40 -1.84
CA LYS A 82 39.60 -6.35 -1.32
C LYS A 82 40.54 -6.86 -2.42
N ALA A 83 40.00 -7.16 -3.61
CA ALA A 83 40.80 -7.61 -4.74
C ALA A 83 41.74 -6.50 -5.27
N LEU A 84 41.33 -5.23 -5.21
CA LEU A 84 42.19 -4.10 -5.58
C LEU A 84 43.33 -3.85 -4.58
N ASP A 85 43.07 -4.10 -3.30
CA ASP A 85 44.03 -3.91 -2.20
C ASP A 85 44.98 -5.12 -2.01
N ASP A 86 44.68 -6.26 -2.63
CA ASP A 86 45.47 -7.49 -2.53
C ASP A 86 46.74 -7.42 -3.42
N PRO A 87 47.96 -7.49 -2.83
CA PRO A 87 49.20 -7.45 -3.60
C PRO A 87 49.41 -8.66 -4.51
N GLU A 88 48.71 -9.78 -4.27
CA GLU A 88 48.76 -10.98 -5.11
C GLU A 88 47.85 -10.86 -6.36
N THR A 89 47.03 -9.81 -6.45
CA THR A 89 46.21 -9.56 -7.62
C THR A 89 47.08 -9.24 -8.83
N ARG A 90 46.85 -9.99 -9.92
CA ARG A 90 47.59 -9.80 -11.17
C ARG A 90 47.41 -8.38 -11.69
N ALA A 91 48.52 -7.71 -11.99
CA ALA A 91 48.50 -6.33 -12.50
C ALA A 91 47.68 -6.13 -13.78
N SER A 92 47.52 -7.18 -14.60
CA SER A 92 46.67 -7.17 -15.80
C SER A 92 45.18 -6.99 -15.49
N ASP A 93 44.76 -7.40 -14.30
CA ASP A 93 43.35 -7.51 -13.92
C ASP A 93 42.87 -6.25 -13.18
N LEU A 94 43.81 -5.50 -12.58
CA LEU A 94 43.54 -4.23 -11.86
C LEU A 94 42.72 -3.22 -12.68
N PRO A 95 43.00 -2.97 -13.98
CA PRO A 95 42.20 -2.03 -14.75
C PRO A 95 40.74 -2.48 -14.93
N ALA A 96 40.51 -3.80 -15.07
CA ALA A 96 39.17 -4.35 -15.22
C ALA A 96 38.39 -4.29 -13.90
N LEU A 97 39.05 -4.69 -12.79
CA LEU A 97 38.48 -4.63 -11.44
C LEU A 97 38.15 -3.18 -11.04
N SER A 98 39.02 -2.22 -11.36
CA SER A 98 38.80 -0.80 -11.07
C SER A 98 37.57 -0.24 -11.80
N ARG A 99 37.39 -0.56 -13.09
CA ARG A 99 36.21 -0.15 -13.85
C ARG A 99 34.92 -0.76 -13.29
N GLN A 100 34.95 -2.03 -12.91
CA GLN A 100 33.80 -2.72 -12.30
C GLN A 100 33.45 -2.12 -10.93
N TYR A 101 34.46 -1.83 -10.10
CA TYR A 101 34.27 -1.19 -8.80
C TYR A 101 33.59 0.18 -8.95
N ILE A 102 34.07 1.03 -9.86
CA ILE A 102 33.47 2.34 -10.14
C ILE A 102 32.03 2.20 -10.64
N ALA A 103 31.74 1.22 -11.49
CA ALA A 103 30.39 0.97 -11.99
C ALA A 103 29.43 0.60 -10.86
N VAL A 104 29.85 -0.29 -9.94
CA VAL A 104 29.04 -0.68 -8.78
C VAL A 104 28.84 0.50 -7.82
N CYS A 105 29.84 1.34 -7.60
CA CYS A 105 29.69 2.55 -6.77
C CYS A 105 28.68 3.54 -7.37
N ARG A 106 28.72 3.77 -8.69
CA ARG A 106 27.75 4.64 -9.38
C ARG A 106 26.32 4.09 -9.31
N GLU A 107 26.17 2.77 -9.41
CA GLU A 107 24.87 2.10 -9.29
C GLU A 107 24.31 2.20 -7.85
N LEU A 108 25.18 2.11 -6.83
CA LEU A 108 24.78 2.36 -5.44
C LEU A 108 24.38 3.82 -5.21
N GLU A 109 25.10 4.77 -5.80
CA GLU A 109 24.77 6.20 -5.72
C GLU A 109 23.44 6.51 -6.42
N SER A 110 23.17 5.92 -7.59
CA SER A 110 21.91 6.10 -8.32
C SER A 110 20.72 5.49 -7.58
N GLN A 111 20.91 4.32 -6.95
CA GLN A 111 19.86 3.66 -6.15
C GLN A 111 19.63 4.33 -4.79
N SER A 112 20.68 4.89 -4.17
CA SER A 112 20.57 5.67 -2.93
C SER A 112 19.99 7.06 -3.15
N GLY A 113 19.99 7.58 -4.39
CA GLY A 113 19.58 8.92 -4.79
C GLY A 113 18.06 9.16 -4.89
N GLY A 114 17.23 8.34 -4.23
CA GLY A 114 15.78 8.51 -4.19
C GLY A 114 15.26 9.56 -3.19
N GLY A 115 15.96 10.69 -3.00
CA GLY A 115 15.51 11.70 -2.04
C GLY A 115 16.28 13.01 -2.03
N LEU A 116 15.53 14.11 -2.21
CA LEU A 116 15.75 15.47 -1.70
C LEU A 116 16.35 16.55 -2.62
N PHE A 117 16.90 16.27 -3.80
CA PHE A 117 17.45 17.35 -4.67
C PHE A 117 16.96 17.39 -6.12
N ASP A 118 15.95 16.59 -6.50
CA ASP A 118 15.37 16.62 -7.86
C ASP A 118 14.08 17.46 -7.95
N GLU A 119 13.80 18.32 -6.96
CA GLU A 119 12.57 19.16 -6.92
C GLU A 119 12.87 20.67 -6.84
N THR A 120 13.99 21.13 -7.40
CA THR A 120 14.34 22.56 -7.38
C THR A 120 14.74 23.12 -8.74
N GLU A 121 13.99 22.84 -9.81
CA GLU A 121 14.15 23.57 -11.09
C GLU A 121 12.83 23.89 -11.82
N SER A 122 11.72 24.08 -11.07
CA SER A 122 10.49 24.61 -11.66
C SER A 122 9.77 25.63 -10.76
N GLU A 123 10.52 26.57 -10.18
CA GLU A 123 9.97 27.82 -9.65
C GLU A 123 10.29 28.95 -10.66
N THR A 124 9.47 29.06 -11.71
CA THR A 124 9.42 30.27 -12.55
C THR A 124 8.03 30.90 -12.43
N THR A 125 7.85 31.65 -11.35
CA THR A 125 7.16 32.95 -11.28
C THR A 125 5.96 33.16 -12.22
N GLU A 126 4.76 32.84 -11.74
CA GLU A 126 3.53 33.49 -12.18
C GLU A 126 3.40 34.87 -11.49
N VAL A 127 3.73 35.96 -12.20
CA VAL A 127 3.37 37.31 -11.73
C VAL A 127 1.92 37.55 -12.14
N SER A 128 0.99 37.33 -11.23
CA SER A 128 -0.41 37.72 -11.41
C SER A 128 -0.59 39.22 -11.15
N ASP A 129 -1.23 39.84 -12.13
CA ASP A 129 -1.71 41.22 -12.23
C ASP A 129 -2.52 41.67 -10.99
N VAL A 130 -2.04 42.72 -10.29
CA VAL A 130 -2.79 43.43 -9.25
C VAL A 130 -2.92 44.90 -9.66
N GLY A 131 -3.71 45.16 -10.69
CA GLY A 131 -4.23 46.47 -11.04
C GLY A 131 -5.57 46.77 -10.37
N ALA A 132 -5.62 46.81 -9.03
CA ALA A 132 -6.81 47.23 -8.30
C ALA A 132 -6.91 48.77 -8.29
N SER A 133 -7.68 49.31 -9.25
CA SER A 133 -8.23 50.66 -9.22
C SER A 133 -9.08 50.84 -7.95
N VAL A 134 -8.73 51.83 -7.12
CA VAL A 134 -9.61 52.33 -6.06
C VAL A 134 -9.95 53.79 -6.39
N VAL A 135 -11.26 54.03 -6.30
CA VAL A 135 -12.05 55.24 -6.58
C VAL A 135 -11.59 56.46 -5.79
#